data_AF-A0A6L9EBB7-F1
#
_entry.id   AF-A0A6L9EBB7-F1
#
_cell.length_a   1.000
_cell.length_b   1.000
_cell.length_c   1.000
_cell.angle_alpha   90.00
_cell.angle_beta   90.00
_cell.angle_gamma   90.00
#
_symmetry.space_group_name_H-M   'P 1'
#
loop_
_entity.id
_entity.type
_entity.pdbx_description
1 polymer ?
#
loop_
_entity_poly.entity_id
_entity_poly.type
_entity_poly.pdbx_seq_one_letter_code
_entity_poly.pdbx_strand_id
1 'polypeptide(L)'
;MKKIVVFGLGLILMAACNTDNDSSDTPADQFPVASFTVQSTTVTTGTQVTFTNTSQNSTAYTWVFSGGSPSQSNEENPTVTYNSAGVFDVTLTAFNNVGDNSSVIEEDFITVEEEAIETMATYNVTFVGNWNATNHPTDFPSGDHFSRAVGMVHQAGASFFEEGALATDGVEEMAESGVNGTLQAEIDDIVDGGTALSYINGEGLLTGFSEASFQITVTQEHSLVTLVSMIAPSPDWFVAIEDVDLLSNGTFVEDLTVDAITYDAGTDSGASFTSANDDTDPAENISLITTPPLGNGTTVSPPMAMFIFTKVDQ
;
A
#
# COMPACT_ATOMS: atom_id res chain seq x y z
N MET A 1 -44.18 -2.32 -32.01
CA MET A 1 -45.18 -2.12 -33.07
C MET A 1 -45.28 -3.41 -33.88
N LYS A 2 -46.50 -3.91 -34.12
CA LYS A 2 -46.76 -5.08 -34.98
C LYS A 2 -46.60 -4.69 -36.46
N LYS A 3 -46.29 -5.71 -37.29
CA LYS A 3 -46.62 -5.93 -38.73
C LYS A 3 -45.35 -6.20 -39.56
N ILE A 4 -45.28 -7.09 -40.55
CA ILE A 4 -46.21 -8.01 -41.23
C ILE A 4 -45.29 -8.99 -41.99
N VAL A 5 -45.57 -10.30 -41.97
CA VAL A 5 -44.93 -11.28 -42.87
C VAL A 5 -45.96 -11.64 -43.94
N VAL A 6 -45.61 -11.44 -45.21
CA VAL A 6 -46.42 -11.79 -46.38
C VAL A 6 -45.91 -13.12 -46.93
N PHE A 7 -46.78 -14.14 -46.93
CA PHE A 7 -46.59 -15.39 -47.66
C PHE A 7 -47.26 -15.26 -49.04
N GLY A 8 -46.47 -15.35 -50.11
CA GLY A 8 -46.94 -15.49 -51.49
C GLY A 8 -46.67 -16.90 -51.99
N LEU A 9 -47.72 -17.70 -52.11
CA LEU A 9 -47.71 -19.04 -52.69
C LEU A 9 -47.86 -18.94 -54.22
N GLY A 10 -46.90 -19.48 -54.98
CA GLY A 10 -46.93 -19.56 -56.45
C GLY A 10 -46.55 -20.96 -56.92
N LEU A 11 -47.47 -21.58 -57.64
CA LEU A 11 -47.52 -22.99 -58.04
C LEU A 11 -46.83 -23.21 -59.42
N ILE A 12 -46.46 -24.48 -59.70
CA ILE A 12 -46.33 -25.16 -61.01
C ILE A 12 -44.94 -25.15 -61.70
N LEU A 13 -44.25 -26.30 -61.75
CA LEU A 13 -44.23 -27.29 -62.86
C LEU A 13 -43.01 -28.22 -62.68
N MET A 14 -43.21 -29.54 -62.61
CA MET A 14 -42.11 -30.50 -62.74
C MET A 14 -41.72 -30.65 -64.22
N ALA A 15 -40.47 -30.35 -64.54
CA ALA A 15 -39.80 -30.88 -65.72
C ALA A 15 -38.59 -31.70 -65.25
N ALA A 16 -38.71 -33.01 -65.33
CA ALA A 16 -37.56 -33.90 -65.20
C ALA A 16 -36.78 -33.86 -66.53
N CYS A 17 -35.50 -33.55 -66.46
CA CYS A 17 -34.53 -33.96 -67.47
C CYS A 17 -33.29 -34.53 -66.77
N ASN A 18 -32.73 -35.52 -67.44
CA ASN A 18 -31.88 -36.59 -66.95
C ASN A 18 -30.42 -36.16 -66.80
N THR A 19 -29.77 -36.73 -65.79
CA THR A 19 -28.33 -37.03 -65.64
C THR A 19 -27.34 -36.20 -66.46
N ASP A 20 -26.72 -35.22 -65.81
CA ASP A 20 -25.28 -35.04 -65.94
C ASP A 20 -24.65 -35.31 -64.57
N ASN A 21 -23.96 -36.44 -64.54
CA ASN A 21 -23.00 -36.79 -63.49
C ASN A 21 -21.79 -35.86 -63.67
N ASP A 22 -21.93 -34.60 -63.24
CA ASP A 22 -20.80 -33.71 -63.02
C ASP A 22 -20.41 -33.79 -61.56
N SER A 23 -19.52 -34.74 -61.27
CA SER A 23 -18.77 -34.82 -60.02
C SER A 23 -17.71 -33.72 -59.98
N SER A 24 -18.14 -32.47 -60.04
CA SER A 24 -17.39 -31.30 -59.59
C SER A 24 -18.20 -30.64 -58.48
N ASP A 25 -18.32 -31.36 -57.37
CA ASP A 25 -18.52 -30.74 -56.06
C ASP A 25 -17.30 -29.84 -55.83
N THR A 26 -17.38 -28.60 -56.33
CA THR A 26 -16.49 -27.51 -55.96
C THR A 26 -16.43 -27.51 -54.44
N PRO A 27 -15.23 -27.50 -53.80
CA PRO A 27 -15.15 -27.39 -52.35
C PRO A 27 -16.03 -26.21 -51.96
N ALA A 28 -17.06 -26.46 -51.13
CA ALA A 28 -18.04 -25.46 -50.74
C ALA A 28 -17.32 -24.14 -50.47
N ASP A 29 -17.73 -23.09 -51.17
CA ASP A 29 -17.19 -21.74 -51.08
C ASP A 29 -16.98 -21.34 -49.60
N GLN A 30 -15.77 -21.53 -49.10
CA GLN A 30 -15.45 -21.42 -47.68
C GLN A 30 -15.20 -19.95 -47.38
N PHE A 31 -16.29 -19.19 -47.23
CA PHE A 31 -16.20 -17.81 -46.77
C PHE A 31 -15.55 -17.74 -45.38
N PRO A 32 -14.66 -16.76 -45.14
CA PRO A 32 -14.14 -16.46 -43.81
C PRO A 32 -15.26 -16.24 -42.79
N VAL A 33 -15.03 -16.65 -41.55
CA VAL A 33 -15.88 -16.28 -40.41
C VAL A 33 -14.97 -15.71 -39.33
N ALA A 34 -14.97 -14.38 -39.19
CA ALA A 34 -14.14 -13.71 -38.19
C ALA A 34 -14.67 -13.98 -36.78
N SER A 35 -13.80 -14.38 -35.87
CA SER A 35 -14.11 -14.66 -34.48
C SER A 35 -12.82 -14.63 -33.65
N PHE A 36 -12.92 -14.21 -32.40
CA PHE A 36 -11.82 -14.21 -31.45
C PHE A 36 -12.31 -14.33 -30.00
N THR A 37 -11.39 -14.57 -29.09
CA THR A 37 -11.61 -14.57 -27.64
C THR A 37 -10.48 -13.87 -26.90
N VAL A 38 -10.74 -13.47 -25.66
CA VAL A 38 -9.75 -12.98 -24.70
C VAL A 38 -9.96 -13.69 -23.36
N GLN A 39 -8.94 -13.71 -22.51
CA GLN A 39 -9.06 -14.33 -21.18
C GLN A 39 -9.90 -13.47 -20.22
N SER A 40 -9.75 -12.14 -20.28
CA SER A 40 -10.53 -11.16 -19.52
C SER A 40 -10.85 -9.97 -20.41
N THR A 41 -12.07 -9.47 -20.29
CA THR A 41 -12.53 -8.22 -20.89
C THR A 41 -12.41 -7.03 -19.94
N THR A 42 -12.10 -7.27 -18.66
CA THR A 42 -11.86 -6.23 -17.66
C THR A 42 -10.41 -6.29 -17.21
N VAL A 43 -9.67 -5.20 -17.37
CA VAL A 43 -8.25 -5.08 -17.03
C VAL A 43 -7.95 -3.71 -16.41
N THR A 44 -6.79 -3.56 -15.77
CA THR A 44 -6.30 -2.26 -15.32
C THR A 44 -5.37 -1.62 -16.36
N THR A 45 -5.24 -0.29 -16.31
CA THR A 45 -4.29 0.47 -17.13
C THR A 45 -2.89 -0.15 -17.12
N GLY A 46 -2.25 -0.22 -18.29
CA GLY A 46 -0.90 -0.79 -18.46
C GLY A 46 -0.85 -2.32 -18.61
N THR A 47 -1.95 -3.03 -18.34
CA THR A 47 -2.01 -4.49 -18.54
C THR A 47 -2.01 -4.85 -20.03
N GLN A 48 -1.27 -5.90 -20.39
CA GLN A 48 -1.28 -6.48 -21.73
C GLN A 48 -2.45 -7.47 -21.89
N VAL A 49 -3.25 -7.27 -22.94
CA VAL A 49 -4.35 -8.16 -23.35
C VAL A 49 -3.91 -8.96 -24.58
N THR A 50 -3.94 -10.28 -24.48
CA THR A 50 -3.68 -11.17 -25.62
C THR A 50 -5.00 -11.62 -26.25
N PHE A 51 -5.15 -11.35 -27.54
CA PHE A 51 -6.31 -11.76 -28.34
C PHE A 51 -6.03 -13.10 -29.01
N THR A 52 -6.94 -14.06 -28.85
CA THR A 52 -6.86 -15.37 -29.49
C THR A 52 -7.80 -15.42 -30.69
N ASN A 53 -7.25 -15.55 -31.90
CA ASN A 53 -8.07 -15.72 -33.09
C ASN A 53 -8.74 -17.10 -33.10
N THR A 54 -10.04 -17.13 -33.38
CA THR A 54 -10.85 -18.34 -33.55
C THR A 54 -11.61 -18.31 -34.88
N SER A 55 -11.08 -17.56 -35.84
CA SER A 55 -11.70 -17.38 -37.15
C SER A 55 -11.63 -18.68 -37.97
N GLN A 56 -12.64 -18.91 -38.79
CA GLN A 56 -12.69 -20.08 -39.67
C GLN A 56 -12.39 -19.66 -41.12
N ASN A 57 -11.86 -20.59 -41.91
CA ASN A 57 -11.63 -20.40 -43.35
C ASN A 57 -10.77 -19.18 -43.70
N SER A 58 -9.80 -18.84 -42.85
CA SER A 58 -9.00 -17.61 -42.95
C SER A 58 -7.50 -17.92 -42.92
N THR A 59 -6.71 -17.06 -43.56
CA THR A 59 -5.25 -17.18 -43.66
C THR A 59 -4.51 -15.87 -43.40
N ALA A 60 -5.22 -14.75 -43.31
CA ALA A 60 -4.66 -13.44 -42.95
C ALA A 60 -5.67 -12.63 -42.13
N TYR A 61 -5.15 -11.71 -41.31
CA TYR A 61 -5.94 -10.97 -40.32
C TYR A 61 -5.56 -9.50 -40.31
N THR A 62 -6.53 -8.63 -40.03
CA THR A 62 -6.30 -7.23 -39.70
C THR A 62 -7.12 -6.91 -38.46
N TRP A 63 -6.43 -6.37 -37.46
CA TRP A 63 -7.01 -5.96 -36.20
C TRP A 63 -7.02 -4.45 -36.07
N VAL A 64 -8.06 -3.93 -35.42
CA VAL A 64 -8.12 -2.54 -34.94
C VAL A 64 -8.52 -2.57 -33.47
N PHE A 65 -7.69 -1.95 -32.64
CA PHE A 65 -7.87 -1.82 -31.19
C PHE A 65 -8.07 -0.34 -30.88
N SER A 66 -9.31 0.08 -30.64
CA SER A 66 -9.55 1.47 -30.23
C SER A 66 -8.88 1.71 -28.87
N GLY A 67 -8.08 2.78 -28.72
CA GLY A 67 -7.34 3.05 -27.48
C GLY A 67 -6.19 2.11 -27.12
N GLY A 68 -5.98 1.03 -27.89
CA GLY A 68 -4.90 0.08 -27.68
C GLY A 68 -3.57 0.50 -28.31
N SER A 69 -2.46 0.01 -27.76
CA SER A 69 -1.10 0.13 -28.31
C SER A 69 -0.48 -1.27 -28.49
N PRO A 70 -0.21 -1.72 -29.73
CA PRO A 70 -0.46 -1.01 -30.99
C PRO A 70 -1.96 -0.90 -31.31
N SER A 71 -2.37 0.15 -32.03
CA SER A 71 -3.79 0.37 -32.40
C SER A 71 -4.26 -0.52 -33.56
N GLN A 72 -3.33 -1.18 -34.24
CA GLN A 72 -3.57 -2.11 -35.33
C GLN A 72 -2.55 -3.25 -35.31
N SER A 73 -2.94 -4.42 -35.81
CA SER A 73 -2.02 -5.55 -35.99
C SER A 73 -2.44 -6.44 -37.17
N ASN A 74 -1.48 -7.17 -37.74
CA ASN A 74 -1.72 -8.24 -38.71
C ASN A 74 -1.30 -9.62 -38.17
N GLU A 75 -0.92 -9.70 -36.91
CA GLU A 75 -0.63 -10.97 -36.25
C GLU A 75 -1.90 -11.80 -36.09
N GLU A 76 -1.74 -13.12 -36.05
CA GLU A 76 -2.85 -14.03 -35.77
C GLU A 76 -3.37 -13.84 -34.33
N ASN A 77 -2.47 -13.77 -33.35
CA ASN A 77 -2.81 -13.60 -31.93
C ASN A 77 -2.06 -12.39 -31.33
N PRO A 78 -2.51 -11.15 -31.58
CA PRO A 78 -1.81 -9.96 -31.12
C PRO A 78 -1.92 -9.76 -29.61
N THR A 79 -0.90 -9.10 -29.06
CA THR A 79 -0.92 -8.59 -27.68
C THR A 79 -0.95 -7.06 -27.70
N VAL A 80 -1.84 -6.46 -26.91
CA VAL A 80 -2.14 -5.04 -26.93
C VAL A 80 -2.16 -4.49 -25.51
N THR A 81 -1.52 -3.35 -25.29
CA THR A 81 -1.57 -2.63 -24.00
C THR A 81 -2.58 -1.49 -24.08
N TYR A 82 -3.42 -1.34 -23.06
CA TYR A 82 -4.30 -0.19 -22.90
C TYR A 82 -3.79 0.70 -21.76
N ASN A 83 -3.33 1.91 -22.08
CA ASN A 83 -2.68 2.83 -21.11
C ASN A 83 -3.63 3.89 -20.54
N SER A 84 -4.93 3.80 -20.82
CA SER A 84 -5.91 4.77 -20.36
C SER A 84 -7.19 4.05 -20.00
N ALA A 85 -7.80 4.42 -18.86
CA ALA A 85 -9.09 3.90 -18.47
C ALA A 85 -10.17 4.27 -19.50
N GLY A 86 -11.13 3.39 -19.70
CA GLY A 86 -12.18 3.55 -20.70
C GLY A 86 -12.78 2.23 -21.14
N VAL A 87 -13.71 2.33 -22.10
CA VAL A 87 -14.33 1.17 -22.73
C VAL A 87 -13.99 1.23 -24.22
N PHE A 88 -13.53 0.11 -24.78
CA PHE A 88 -12.91 0.06 -26.09
C PHE A 88 -13.47 -1.06 -26.98
N ASP A 89 -13.74 -0.71 -28.23
CA ASP A 89 -14.13 -1.62 -29.29
C ASP A 89 -12.91 -2.36 -29.84
N VAL A 90 -13.16 -3.60 -30.29
CA VAL A 90 -12.18 -4.41 -31.01
C VAL A 90 -12.77 -4.90 -32.32
N THR A 91 -12.06 -4.65 -33.41
CA THR A 91 -12.44 -5.12 -34.75
C THR A 91 -11.43 -6.14 -35.26
N LEU A 92 -11.93 -7.26 -35.75
CA LEU A 92 -11.15 -8.25 -36.49
C LEU A 92 -11.74 -8.43 -37.88
N THR A 93 -10.91 -8.24 -38.90
CA THR A 93 -11.21 -8.64 -40.28
C THR A 93 -10.32 -9.81 -40.68
N ALA A 94 -10.93 -10.93 -41.06
CA ALA A 94 -10.25 -12.15 -41.48
C ALA A 94 -10.41 -12.37 -43.00
N PHE A 95 -9.34 -12.77 -43.67
CA PHE A 95 -9.26 -12.92 -45.13
C PHE A 95 -8.90 -14.35 -45.50
N ASN A 96 -9.43 -14.87 -46.61
CA ASN A 96 -8.97 -16.12 -47.22
C ASN A 96 -8.00 -15.87 -48.39
N ASN A 97 -7.47 -16.94 -48.97
CA ASN A 97 -6.49 -16.88 -50.06
C ASN A 97 -7.06 -16.43 -51.41
N VAL A 98 -8.39 -16.37 -51.56
CA VAL A 98 -9.05 -15.96 -52.81
C VAL A 98 -9.53 -14.50 -52.77
N GLY A 99 -9.37 -13.83 -51.62
CA GLY A 99 -9.65 -12.41 -51.44
C GLY A 99 -10.97 -12.09 -50.75
N ASP A 100 -11.76 -13.10 -50.34
CA ASP A 100 -12.95 -12.88 -49.53
C ASP A 100 -12.55 -12.48 -48.10
N ASN A 101 -13.46 -11.78 -47.43
CA ASN A 101 -13.27 -11.37 -46.04
C ASN A 101 -14.57 -11.42 -45.24
N SER A 102 -14.40 -11.48 -43.92
CA SER A 102 -15.45 -11.31 -42.92
C SER A 102 -14.92 -10.43 -41.81
N SER A 103 -15.78 -9.62 -41.21
CA SER A 103 -15.43 -8.72 -40.14
C SER A 103 -16.38 -8.86 -38.96
N VAL A 104 -15.83 -8.88 -37.75
CA VAL A 104 -16.56 -8.76 -36.50
C VAL A 104 -16.11 -7.50 -35.79
N ILE A 105 -17.06 -6.77 -35.20
CA ILE A 105 -16.82 -5.64 -34.32
C ILE A 105 -17.49 -6.02 -33.01
N GLU A 106 -16.70 -6.14 -31.95
CA GLU A 106 -17.21 -6.24 -30.59
C GLU A 106 -17.18 -4.83 -30.00
N GLU A 107 -18.36 -4.22 -29.89
CA GLU A 107 -18.55 -2.89 -29.29
C GLU A 107 -18.41 -2.99 -27.77
N ASP A 108 -17.80 -1.98 -27.16
CA ASP A 108 -17.60 -1.88 -25.71
C ASP A 108 -16.92 -3.12 -25.08
N PHE A 109 -16.03 -3.79 -25.85
CA PHE A 109 -15.54 -5.13 -25.54
C PHE A 109 -14.50 -5.18 -24.42
N ILE A 110 -13.56 -4.22 -24.38
CA ILE A 110 -12.53 -4.14 -23.33
C ILE A 110 -12.87 -2.97 -22.40
N THR A 111 -13.08 -3.28 -21.12
CA THR A 111 -13.17 -2.28 -20.05
C THR A 111 -11.82 -2.19 -19.35
N VAL A 112 -11.23 -0.99 -19.35
CA VAL A 112 -9.98 -0.67 -18.68
C VAL A 112 -10.29 0.22 -17.50
N GLU A 113 -9.99 -0.27 -16.32
CA GLU A 113 -10.10 0.47 -15.07
C GLU A 113 -8.78 1.18 -14.78
N GLU A 114 -8.85 2.34 -14.13
CA GLU A 114 -7.65 3.02 -13.65
C GLU A 114 -7.01 2.18 -12.54
N GLU A 115 -5.69 2.11 -12.50
CA GLU A 115 -5.00 1.52 -11.36
C GLU A 115 -5.34 2.30 -10.10
N ALA A 116 -5.91 1.61 -9.10
CA ALA A 116 -6.23 2.22 -7.83
C ALA A 116 -4.93 2.50 -7.07
N ILE A 117 -4.61 3.79 -6.91
CA ILE A 117 -3.50 4.21 -6.05
C ILE A 117 -4.04 4.33 -4.62
N GLU A 118 -3.48 3.54 -3.71
CA GLU A 118 -3.75 3.69 -2.29
C GLU A 118 -3.21 5.05 -1.81
N THR A 119 -4.12 5.92 -1.37
CA THR A 119 -3.77 7.27 -0.88
C THR A 119 -3.59 7.32 0.63
N MET A 120 -4.09 6.30 1.33
CA MET A 120 -3.93 6.13 2.77
C MET A 120 -3.89 4.65 3.13
N ALA A 121 -3.23 4.32 4.23
CA ALA A 121 -3.20 2.99 4.80
C ALA A 121 -3.37 3.07 6.33
N THR A 122 -4.03 2.06 6.89
CA THR A 122 -4.14 1.89 8.35
C THR A 122 -3.16 0.81 8.78
N TYR A 123 -2.46 1.04 9.87
CA TYR A 123 -1.52 0.09 10.47
C TYR A 123 -1.98 -0.29 11.86
N ASN A 124 -1.86 -1.57 12.18
CA ASN A 124 -1.79 -2.02 13.57
C ASN A 124 -0.33 -1.89 14.03
N VAL A 125 -0.09 -0.99 14.97
CA VAL A 125 1.21 -0.77 15.61
C VAL A 125 1.24 -1.58 16.89
N THR A 126 2.20 -2.49 17.01
CA THR A 126 2.47 -3.23 18.24
C THR A 126 3.72 -2.66 18.90
N PHE A 127 3.52 -2.05 20.06
CA PHE A 127 4.60 -1.62 20.95
C PHE A 127 5.03 -2.81 21.80
N VAL A 128 6.28 -3.26 21.64
CA VAL A 128 6.83 -4.42 22.33
C VAL A 128 7.92 -3.97 23.27
N GLY A 129 7.69 -4.13 24.57
CA GLY A 129 8.70 -3.97 25.60
C GLY A 129 9.59 -5.21 25.69
N ASN A 130 10.90 -4.99 25.70
CA ASN A 130 11.94 -6.00 25.83
C ASN A 130 12.80 -5.80 27.11
N TRP A 131 12.28 -5.02 28.06
CA TRP A 131 12.95 -4.69 29.30
C TRP A 131 12.59 -5.68 30.41
N ASN A 132 13.53 -6.56 30.75
CA ASN A 132 13.40 -7.50 31.86
C ASN A 132 14.75 -7.75 32.53
N ALA A 133 14.71 -8.37 33.72
CA ALA A 133 15.91 -8.71 34.50
C ALA A 133 16.89 -9.69 33.82
N THR A 134 16.51 -10.34 32.70
CA THR A 134 17.43 -11.20 31.93
C THR A 134 18.20 -10.38 30.89
N ASN A 135 17.52 -9.49 30.18
CA ASN A 135 18.09 -8.67 29.11
C ASN A 135 18.83 -7.45 29.65
N HIS A 136 18.32 -6.87 30.74
CA HIS A 136 18.87 -5.68 31.41
C HIS A 136 18.97 -5.92 32.93
N PRO A 137 19.93 -6.75 33.39
CA PRO A 137 19.99 -7.20 34.79
C PRO A 137 20.48 -6.13 35.77
N THR A 138 21.23 -5.12 35.31
CA THR A 138 21.86 -4.10 36.17
C THR A 138 20.78 -3.21 36.78
N ASP A 139 20.69 -3.22 38.11
CA ASP A 139 19.76 -2.41 38.90
C ASP A 139 18.29 -2.50 38.47
N PHE A 140 17.89 -3.63 37.87
CA PHE A 140 16.54 -3.83 37.35
C PHE A 140 15.47 -3.51 38.42
N PRO A 141 14.59 -2.51 38.19
CA PRO A 141 13.68 -2.02 39.21
C PRO A 141 12.44 -2.92 39.35
N SER A 142 11.77 -2.83 40.49
CA SER A 142 10.41 -3.36 40.63
C SER A 142 9.39 -2.38 40.05
N GLY A 143 8.37 -2.88 39.36
CA GLY A 143 7.35 -2.02 38.74
C GLY A 143 7.84 -1.39 37.44
N ASP A 144 8.76 -2.05 36.76
CA ASP A 144 9.18 -1.78 35.39
C ASP A 144 7.95 -1.70 34.48
N HIS A 145 7.81 -0.60 33.74
CA HIS A 145 6.74 -0.38 32.79
C HIS A 145 7.14 0.67 31.77
N PHE A 146 6.30 0.86 30.75
CA PHE A 146 6.42 1.97 29.82
C PHE A 146 5.14 2.80 29.85
N SER A 147 5.26 4.12 29.76
CA SER A 147 4.10 4.99 29.58
C SER A 147 3.45 4.73 28.21
N ARG A 148 2.33 5.40 27.92
CA ARG A 148 1.69 5.29 26.61
C ARG A 148 2.67 5.68 25.51
N ALA A 149 2.73 4.89 24.44
CA ALA A 149 3.41 5.31 23.22
C ALA A 149 2.63 6.46 22.59
N VAL A 150 3.21 7.65 22.56
CA VAL A 150 2.60 8.87 22.02
C VAL A 150 3.49 9.50 20.97
N GLY A 151 2.92 10.31 20.08
CA GLY A 151 3.70 10.95 19.03
C GLY A 151 2.81 11.43 17.90
N MET A 152 3.28 11.33 16.66
CA MET A 152 2.54 11.84 15.51
C MET A 152 2.76 11.04 14.24
N VAL A 153 1.75 11.08 13.37
CA VAL A 153 1.89 10.80 11.94
C VAL A 153 2.18 12.12 11.24
N HIS A 154 3.22 12.19 10.42
CA HIS A 154 3.70 13.45 9.87
C HIS A 154 4.44 13.30 8.54
N GLN A 155 4.84 14.44 8.00
CA GLN A 155 5.71 14.52 6.83
C GLN A 155 7.13 14.94 7.24
N ALA A 156 8.07 14.82 6.30
CA ALA A 156 9.46 15.21 6.53
C ALA A 156 9.59 16.66 7.02
N GLY A 157 10.43 16.85 8.05
CA GLY A 157 10.74 18.15 8.63
C GLY A 157 9.81 18.60 9.78
N ALA A 158 8.78 17.82 10.12
CA ALA A 158 8.08 17.98 11.39
C ALA A 158 8.83 17.23 12.50
N SER A 159 9.00 17.86 13.66
CA SER A 159 9.64 17.24 14.84
C SER A 159 9.07 17.87 16.12
N PHE A 160 9.01 17.09 17.20
CA PHE A 160 8.73 17.55 18.56
C PHE A 160 9.86 17.21 19.55
N PHE A 161 10.90 16.48 19.11
CA PHE A 161 12.14 16.23 19.86
C PHE A 161 13.29 15.95 18.88
N GLU A 162 14.53 16.26 19.27
CA GLU A 162 15.73 16.01 18.45
C GLU A 162 16.93 15.72 19.37
N GLU A 163 17.74 14.71 19.05
CA GLU A 163 19.01 14.47 19.76
C GLU A 163 19.91 15.70 19.68
N GLY A 164 20.43 16.16 20.82
CA GLY A 164 21.29 17.33 20.88
C GLY A 164 20.53 18.67 20.92
N ALA A 165 19.20 18.66 21.00
CA ALA A 165 18.38 19.82 21.34
C ALA A 165 17.87 19.73 22.80
N LEU A 166 17.38 20.84 23.35
CA LEU A 166 16.66 20.82 24.63
C LEU A 166 15.30 20.12 24.45
N ALA A 167 14.87 19.37 25.47
CA ALA A 167 13.50 18.87 25.52
C ALA A 167 12.49 20.03 25.50
N THR A 168 11.35 19.81 24.86
CA THR A 168 10.18 20.69 25.03
C THR A 168 9.55 20.43 26.39
N ASP A 169 8.75 21.37 26.89
CA ASP A 169 7.97 21.18 28.12
C ASP A 169 7.12 19.90 28.04
N GLY A 170 6.60 19.57 26.85
CA GLY A 170 5.89 18.31 26.61
C GLY A 170 6.75 17.05 26.71
N VAL A 171 7.96 17.06 26.16
CA VAL A 171 8.89 15.93 26.23
C VAL A 171 9.38 15.72 27.67
N GLU A 172 9.68 16.80 28.40
CA GLU A 172 10.02 16.76 29.83
C GLU A 172 8.89 16.12 30.65
N GLU A 173 7.65 16.64 30.53
CA GLU A 173 6.51 16.12 31.27
C GLU A 173 6.27 14.62 30.97
N MET A 174 6.41 14.22 29.71
CA MET A 174 6.28 12.83 29.27
C MET A 174 7.38 11.96 29.87
N ALA A 175 8.63 12.38 29.81
CA ALA A 175 9.79 11.59 30.21
C ALA A 175 9.90 11.42 31.74
N GLU A 176 9.44 12.39 32.53
CA GLU A 176 9.53 12.34 33.99
C GLU A 176 8.30 11.72 34.65
N SER A 177 7.12 11.88 34.05
CA SER A 177 5.85 11.53 34.71
C SER A 177 4.93 10.64 33.89
N GLY A 178 5.20 10.48 32.59
CA GLY A 178 4.34 9.77 31.65
C GLY A 178 3.03 10.50 31.34
N VAL A 179 2.89 11.75 31.78
CA VAL A 179 1.77 12.63 31.44
C VAL A 179 2.06 13.28 30.10
N ASN A 180 1.07 13.26 29.20
CA ASN A 180 1.26 13.66 27.79
C ASN A 180 0.43 14.89 27.40
N GLY A 181 -0.14 15.61 28.37
CA GLY A 181 -1.09 16.69 28.09
C GLY A 181 -0.43 17.85 27.36
N THR A 182 0.77 18.23 27.80
CA THR A 182 1.55 19.31 27.19
C THR A 182 2.09 18.89 25.83
N LEU A 183 2.67 17.68 25.74
CA LEU A 183 3.17 17.13 24.47
C LEU A 183 2.06 17.00 23.42
N GLN A 184 0.86 16.58 23.81
CA GLN A 184 -0.27 16.54 22.90
C GLN A 184 -0.59 17.93 22.35
N ALA A 185 -0.60 18.97 23.19
CA ALA A 185 -0.89 20.33 22.74
C ALA A 185 0.17 20.84 21.74
N GLU A 186 1.45 20.55 21.99
CA GLU A 186 2.55 20.88 21.07
C GLU A 186 2.39 20.18 19.72
N ILE A 187 2.02 18.89 19.72
CA ILE A 187 1.78 18.13 18.48
C ILE A 187 0.52 18.63 17.77
N ASP A 188 -0.55 18.96 18.51
CA ASP A 188 -1.77 19.52 17.93
C ASP A 188 -1.49 20.86 17.21
N ASP A 189 -0.57 21.69 17.72
CA ASP A 189 -0.10 22.90 17.01
C ASP A 189 0.64 22.57 15.69
N ILE A 190 1.41 21.47 15.65
CA ILE A 190 2.07 20.98 14.41
C ILE A 190 1.03 20.44 13.41
N VAL A 191 -0.02 19.78 13.90
CA VAL A 191 -1.15 19.31 13.09
C VAL A 191 -1.90 20.49 12.49
N ASP A 192 -2.20 21.53 13.30
CA ASP A 192 -2.82 22.77 12.83
C ASP A 192 -1.93 23.52 11.82
N GLY A 193 -0.61 23.38 11.94
CA GLY A 193 0.38 23.85 10.96
C GLY A 193 0.42 23.05 9.64
N GLY A 194 -0.22 21.88 9.60
CA GLY A 194 -0.35 21.02 8.41
C GLY A 194 0.85 20.12 8.12
N THR A 195 1.92 20.18 8.92
CA THR A 195 3.11 19.32 8.75
C THR A 195 2.96 17.98 9.46
N ALA A 196 2.02 17.86 10.40
CA ALA A 196 1.56 16.59 10.94
C ALA A 196 0.10 16.31 10.52
N LEU A 197 -0.25 15.02 10.40
CA LEU A 197 -1.59 14.57 10.11
C LEU A 197 -2.43 14.41 11.38
N SER A 198 -1.83 13.82 12.42
CA SER A 198 -2.54 13.52 13.66
C SER A 198 -1.58 13.27 14.83
N TYR A 199 -2.07 13.58 16.03
CA TYR A 199 -1.52 13.06 17.28
C TYR A 199 -1.86 11.57 17.44
N ILE A 200 -0.87 10.79 17.85
CA ILE A 200 -1.00 9.38 18.18
C ILE A 200 -1.11 9.25 19.70
N ASN A 201 -2.20 8.64 20.17
CA ASN A 201 -2.41 8.30 21.57
C ASN A 201 -2.46 6.77 21.74
N GLY A 202 -1.31 6.12 21.57
CA GLY A 202 -1.16 4.68 21.68
C GLY A 202 -1.29 4.16 23.11
N GLU A 203 -1.02 2.88 23.32
CA GLU A 203 -1.15 2.23 24.62
C GLU A 203 0.18 2.16 25.38
N GLY A 204 0.10 2.03 26.70
CA GLY A 204 1.26 1.82 27.57
C GLY A 204 1.43 0.34 27.90
N LEU A 205 2.60 -0.01 28.44
CA LEU A 205 2.94 -1.38 28.80
C LEU A 205 2.93 -1.51 30.32
N LEU A 206 2.10 -2.41 30.86
CA LEU A 206 1.99 -2.61 32.31
C LEU A 206 3.24 -3.24 32.93
N THR A 207 4.08 -3.88 32.12
CA THR A 207 5.39 -4.40 32.50
C THR A 207 6.41 -4.11 31.41
N GLY A 208 7.69 -4.00 31.75
CA GLY A 208 8.78 -3.77 30.78
C GLY A 208 8.93 -4.86 29.72
N PHE A 209 8.40 -6.06 29.97
CA PHE A 209 8.36 -7.19 29.04
C PHE A 209 6.93 -7.61 28.70
N SER A 210 6.25 -6.77 27.94
CA SER A 210 4.89 -7.01 27.44
C SER A 210 4.68 -6.29 26.13
N GLU A 211 3.51 -6.49 25.51
CA GLU A 211 3.14 -5.79 24.28
C GLU A 211 1.73 -5.21 24.38
N ALA A 212 1.51 -4.15 23.62
CA ALA A 212 0.19 -3.57 23.40
C ALA A 212 0.08 -3.10 21.95
N SER A 213 -1.14 -3.10 21.41
CA SER A 213 -1.38 -2.66 20.03
C SER A 213 -2.39 -1.53 19.97
N PHE A 214 -2.20 -0.64 19.01
CA PHE A 214 -3.11 0.44 18.65
C PHE A 214 -3.06 0.67 17.14
N GLN A 215 -4.02 1.41 16.59
CA GLN A 215 -4.07 1.69 15.16
C GLN A 215 -3.68 3.14 14.86
N ILE A 216 -3.01 3.32 13.73
CA ILE A 216 -2.73 4.63 13.13
C ILE A 216 -3.13 4.61 11.66
N THR A 217 -3.35 5.78 11.07
CA THR A 217 -3.57 5.94 9.64
C THR A 217 -2.52 6.90 9.09
N VAL A 218 -1.90 6.53 7.99
CA VAL A 218 -0.92 7.33 7.24
C VAL A 218 -1.45 7.66 5.85
N THR A 219 -0.93 8.72 5.24
CA THR A 219 -1.23 9.12 3.85
C THR A 219 0.05 9.13 3.02
N GLN A 220 -0.04 9.37 1.71
CA GLN A 220 1.15 9.55 0.89
C GLN A 220 1.92 10.85 1.26
N GLU A 221 1.20 11.87 1.72
CA GLU A 221 1.78 13.14 2.15
C GLU A 221 2.38 13.04 3.56
N HIS A 222 1.75 12.28 4.46
CA HIS A 222 2.15 12.09 5.85
C HIS A 222 2.40 10.60 6.12
N SER A 223 3.54 10.10 5.65
CA SER A 223 3.93 8.68 5.76
C SER A 223 4.89 8.39 6.92
N LEU A 224 5.43 9.42 7.56
CA LEU A 224 6.40 9.28 8.65
C LEU A 224 5.69 9.12 9.98
N VAL A 225 6.27 8.31 10.86
CA VAL A 225 5.81 8.10 12.23
C VAL A 225 6.95 8.33 13.19
N THR A 226 6.70 9.20 14.19
CA THR A 226 7.59 9.40 15.33
C THR A 226 6.81 9.09 16.60
N LEU A 227 7.37 8.25 17.47
CA LEU A 227 6.75 7.81 18.73
C LEU A 227 7.78 7.88 19.86
N VAL A 228 7.32 8.29 21.04
CA VAL A 228 8.06 8.31 22.30
C VAL A 228 7.28 7.60 23.41
N SER A 229 7.98 7.04 24.38
CA SER A 229 7.40 6.44 25.58
C SER A 229 8.39 6.46 26.73
N MET A 230 7.95 6.93 27.90
CA MET A 230 8.75 6.96 29.12
C MET A 230 9.12 5.55 29.57
N ILE A 231 10.38 5.37 29.97
CA ILE A 231 10.84 4.20 30.71
C ILE A 231 10.55 4.46 32.19
N ALA A 232 9.88 3.55 32.88
CA ALA A 232 9.43 3.82 34.23
C ALA A 232 9.65 2.62 35.19
N PRO A 233 10.14 2.86 36.41
CA PRO A 233 10.58 4.15 36.94
C PRO A 233 11.91 4.56 36.30
N SER A 234 12.08 5.86 36.06
CA SER A 234 13.34 6.49 35.67
C SER A 234 13.30 7.97 36.09
N PRO A 235 14.44 8.69 36.02
CA PRO A 235 14.47 10.14 36.19
C PRO A 235 13.68 10.83 35.06
N ASP A 236 14.18 10.71 33.84
CA ASP A 236 13.67 11.39 32.63
C ASP A 236 13.99 10.58 31.36
N TRP A 237 14.03 9.25 31.47
CA TRP A 237 14.46 8.38 30.38
C TRP A 237 13.28 7.94 29.53
N PHE A 238 13.47 7.89 28.22
CA PHE A 238 12.44 7.45 27.28
C PHE A 238 13.00 6.62 26.13
N VAL A 239 12.13 5.87 25.46
CA VAL A 239 12.42 5.23 24.18
C VAL A 239 11.73 5.96 23.05
N ALA A 240 12.35 6.00 21.88
CA ALA A 240 11.76 6.62 20.70
C ALA A 240 12.07 5.89 19.39
N ILE A 241 11.18 6.08 18.43
CA ILE A 241 11.45 5.91 17.00
C ILE A 241 11.15 7.25 16.31
N GLU A 242 11.96 7.62 15.33
CA GLU A 242 11.91 8.90 14.65
C GLU A 242 11.85 8.69 13.14
N ASP A 243 11.02 9.48 12.46
CA ASP A 243 10.93 9.53 10.99
C ASP A 243 10.76 8.15 10.32
N VAL A 244 9.99 7.25 10.94
CA VAL A 244 9.75 5.91 10.37
C VAL A 244 8.82 6.03 9.16
N ASP A 245 9.39 5.90 7.96
CA ASP A 245 8.64 5.98 6.70
C ASP A 245 7.91 4.68 6.38
N LEU A 246 6.58 4.73 6.39
CA LEU A 246 5.71 3.61 6.02
C LEU A 246 5.37 3.59 4.52
N LEU A 247 5.92 4.51 3.72
CA LEU A 247 5.77 4.56 2.28
C LEU A 247 7.12 4.28 1.59
N SER A 248 7.16 3.29 0.69
CA SER A 248 8.36 2.99 -0.10
C SER A 248 8.02 2.92 -1.59
N ASN A 249 8.72 3.73 -2.39
CA ASN A 249 8.51 3.82 -3.85
C ASN A 249 7.04 4.06 -4.26
N GLY A 250 6.28 4.83 -3.47
CA GLY A 250 4.87 5.12 -3.73
C GLY A 250 3.90 4.02 -3.30
N THR A 251 4.36 3.01 -2.57
CA THR A 251 3.53 1.93 -2.02
C THR A 251 3.72 1.82 -0.52
N PHE A 252 2.62 1.68 0.23
CA PHE A 252 2.67 1.47 1.67
C PHE A 252 3.31 0.11 2.00
N VAL A 253 4.23 0.08 2.97
CA VAL A 253 4.93 -1.15 3.37
C VAL A 253 3.97 -2.12 4.08
N GLU A 254 4.10 -3.42 3.82
CA GLU A 254 3.19 -4.41 4.44
C GLU A 254 3.53 -4.65 5.91
N ASP A 255 4.81 -4.88 6.21
CA ASP A 255 5.32 -5.06 7.57
C ASP A 255 6.65 -4.31 7.76
N LEU A 256 6.81 -3.68 8.92
CA LEU A 256 8.06 -3.04 9.32
C LEU A 256 8.29 -3.22 10.83
N THR A 257 9.49 -3.63 11.22
CA THR A 257 9.91 -3.68 12.63
C THR A 257 11.04 -2.70 12.84
N VAL A 258 10.91 -1.84 13.84
CA VAL A 258 11.89 -0.81 14.18
C VAL A 258 12.26 -0.92 15.65
N ASP A 259 13.55 -1.07 15.93
CA ASP A 259 14.08 -1.01 17.29
C ASP A 259 14.00 0.43 17.80
N ALA A 260 13.47 0.60 19.02
CA ALA A 260 13.43 1.91 19.65
C ALA A 260 14.80 2.26 20.26
N ILE A 261 15.21 3.51 20.12
CA ILE A 261 16.44 4.05 20.69
C ILE A 261 16.11 4.63 22.07
N THR A 262 17.06 4.53 23.01
CA THR A 262 16.88 5.01 24.39
C THR A 262 17.60 6.33 24.62
N TYR A 263 16.87 7.29 25.18
CA TYR A 263 17.30 8.65 25.41
C TYR A 263 17.13 9.06 26.87
N ASP A 264 17.95 10.03 27.26
CA ASP A 264 17.86 10.84 28.47
C ASP A 264 17.38 12.24 28.04
N ALA A 265 16.35 12.79 28.69
CA ALA A 265 15.76 14.06 28.29
C ALA A 265 16.61 15.28 28.69
N GLY A 266 17.53 15.11 29.65
CA GLY A 266 18.39 16.18 30.17
C GLY A 266 17.72 17.09 31.18
N THR A 267 16.62 16.64 31.81
CA THR A 267 15.80 17.43 32.74
C THR A 267 15.86 16.92 34.19
N ASP A 268 16.24 15.66 34.43
CA ASP A 268 16.48 15.12 35.78
C ASP A 268 17.83 14.38 35.89
N SER A 269 18.66 14.79 36.86
CA SER A 269 20.03 14.31 37.07
C SER A 269 20.12 12.98 37.83
N GLY A 270 18.99 12.29 38.04
CA GLY A 270 18.93 11.00 38.71
C GLY A 270 19.82 9.92 38.06
N ALA A 271 20.77 9.36 38.80
CA ALA A 271 21.69 8.36 38.24
C ALA A 271 21.14 6.90 38.16
N SER A 272 19.87 6.67 38.51
CA SER A 272 19.30 5.32 38.67
C SER A 272 17.79 5.34 38.51
N PHE A 273 17.18 4.19 38.20
CA PHE A 273 15.74 4.07 37.96
C PHE A 273 14.85 4.61 39.09
N THR A 274 15.30 4.53 40.33
CA THR A 274 14.52 4.95 41.51
C THR A 274 15.18 6.11 42.25
N SER A 275 16.02 6.89 41.56
CA SER A 275 16.55 8.13 42.12
C SER A 275 15.40 9.03 42.55
N ALA A 276 15.63 9.82 43.61
CA ALA A 276 14.72 10.91 43.89
C ALA A 276 14.85 11.96 42.79
N ASN A 277 13.76 12.69 42.54
CA ASN A 277 13.76 13.82 41.63
C ASN A 277 14.93 14.78 41.95
N ASP A 278 15.72 15.11 40.94
CA ASP A 278 16.88 15.98 41.00
C ASP A 278 16.95 16.82 39.72
N ASP A 279 16.21 17.93 39.70
CA ASP A 279 16.09 18.84 38.55
C ASP A 279 17.47 19.27 38.00
N THR A 280 17.65 19.14 36.69
CA THR A 280 18.89 19.48 35.98
C THR A 280 18.90 20.98 35.67
N ASP A 281 19.68 21.77 36.42
CA ASP A 281 19.79 23.23 36.24
C ASP A 281 21.24 23.69 35.93
N PRO A 282 21.51 24.23 34.71
CA PRO A 282 20.57 24.39 33.59
C PRO A 282 20.28 23.06 32.90
N ALA A 283 19.09 22.94 32.27
CA ALA A 283 18.71 21.77 31.49
C ALA A 283 19.79 21.42 30.44
N GLU A 284 20.02 20.13 30.26
CA GLU A 284 20.92 19.58 29.27
C GLU A 284 20.16 19.18 28.00
N ASN A 285 20.90 18.87 26.93
CA ASN A 285 20.28 18.45 25.68
C ASN A 285 19.89 16.97 25.77
N ILE A 286 18.81 16.60 25.07
CA ILE A 286 18.45 15.21 24.83
C ILE A 286 19.66 14.45 24.31
N SER A 287 19.96 13.31 24.92
CA SER A 287 21.15 12.54 24.58
C SER A 287 20.89 11.03 24.63
N LEU A 288 21.73 10.26 23.93
CA LEU A 288 21.65 8.81 23.97
C LEU A 288 22.12 8.26 25.32
N ILE A 289 21.34 7.34 25.89
CA ILE A 289 21.82 6.59 27.06
C ILE A 289 22.91 5.62 26.62
N THR A 290 24.13 5.90 27.06
CA THR A 290 25.28 5.03 26.83
C THR A 290 25.88 4.48 28.12
N THR A 291 25.50 5.00 29.27
CA THR A 291 26.03 4.60 30.58
C THR A 291 25.08 3.70 31.36
N PRO A 292 25.57 2.92 32.34
CA PRO A 292 24.72 2.17 33.26
C PRO A 292 23.68 3.07 33.95
N PRO A 293 22.51 2.53 34.34
CA PRO A 293 22.20 1.09 34.43
C PRO A 293 21.77 0.44 33.11
N LEU A 294 21.37 1.22 32.09
CA LEU A 294 20.87 0.70 30.82
C LEU A 294 21.95 0.53 29.75
N GLY A 295 22.87 1.49 29.66
CA GLY A 295 23.89 1.54 28.61
C GLY A 295 25.13 0.69 28.91
N ASN A 296 25.80 0.26 27.84
CA ASN A 296 26.99 -0.60 27.88
C ASN A 296 28.32 0.10 27.57
N GLY A 297 28.33 1.43 27.59
CA GLY A 297 29.43 2.32 27.18
C GLY A 297 29.32 2.83 25.75
N THR A 298 28.37 2.34 24.96
CA THR A 298 28.14 2.79 23.58
C THR A 298 26.67 3.01 23.22
N THR A 299 25.78 2.18 23.76
CA THR A 299 24.34 2.20 23.47
C THR A 299 23.61 1.34 24.52
N VAL A 300 22.29 1.27 24.43
CA VAL A 300 21.48 0.28 25.13
C VAL A 300 21.29 -0.94 24.22
N SER A 301 21.76 -2.10 24.67
CA SER A 301 21.69 -3.35 23.90
C SER A 301 21.41 -4.55 24.82
N PRO A 302 20.43 -5.41 24.51
CA PRO A 302 19.50 -5.31 23.38
C PRO A 302 18.59 -4.07 23.46
N PRO A 303 17.89 -3.68 22.38
CA PRO A 303 16.92 -2.59 22.44
C PRO A 303 15.88 -2.86 23.55
N MET A 304 15.54 -1.82 24.30
CA MET A 304 14.57 -1.93 25.39
C MET A 304 13.14 -2.11 24.90
N ALA A 305 12.86 -1.63 23.69
CA ALA A 305 11.58 -1.79 23.04
C ALA A 305 11.73 -1.77 21.52
N MET A 306 10.66 -2.16 20.83
CA MET A 306 10.53 -2.06 19.39
C MET A 306 9.08 -1.80 19.01
N PHE A 307 8.88 -1.28 17.81
CA PHE A 307 7.57 -1.07 17.22
C PHE A 307 7.44 -1.92 15.96
N ILE A 308 6.34 -2.67 15.88
CA ILE A 308 5.99 -3.49 14.72
C ILE A 308 4.78 -2.85 14.05
N PHE A 309 4.95 -2.42 12.82
CA PHE A 309 3.90 -1.89 11.96
C PHE A 309 3.44 -3.00 11.03
N THR A 310 2.18 -3.41 11.13
CA THR A 310 1.56 -4.34 10.20
C THR A 310 0.38 -3.63 9.54
N LYS A 311 0.43 -3.51 8.21
CA LYS A 311 -0.64 -2.90 7.43
C LYS A 311 -1.92 -3.71 7.59
N VAL A 312 -3.04 -3.03 7.75
CA VAL A 312 -4.36 -3.66 7.84
C VAL A 312 -4.92 -3.74 6.43
N ASP A 313 -5.16 -4.97 5.95
CA ASP A 313 -5.84 -5.21 4.67
C ASP A 313 -7.20 -4.50 4.64
N GLN A 314 -7.46 -3.74 3.57
CA GLN A 314 -8.76 -3.11 3.33
C GLN A 314 -9.74 -4.02 2.59
#